data_AF-A0A5D2EGC5-F1
#
_entry.id   AF-A0A5D2EGC5-F1
#
_cell.length_a   1.000
_cell.length_b   1.000
_cell.length_c   1.000
_cell.angle_alpha   90.00
_cell.angle_beta   90.00
_cell.angle_gamma   90.00
#
_symmetry.space_group_name_H-M   'P 1'
#
loop_
_entity.id
_entity.type
_entity.pdbx_description
1 polymer ?
#
loop_
_entity_poly.entity_id
_entity_poly.type
_entity_poly.pdbx_seq_one_letter_code
_entity_poly.pdbx_strand_id
1 'polypeptide(L)'
;MSWPPQSINKSLPNAKSIFFNLPKPTPCLPDVFLTVISLLFFISSTKRNPSFAKFLPFVSSDRRRFLKIPSMSHSRPPFANPQALSDWLKPRLPSDLLASWGVKPGTKNVHNLWLELSEGETSLVDSSPPLRTVNVVTVRLMGKDDLVLVESRQQLSDGSFRDRFRPLSEKMKPNETVEEAVARAVKEELGSVIDTGSVRIVPGSYIKKLEERNSASYPGLPARYVLHSVDAWVEGLPEEDFCTDEQEEYQDLNGNMELEKAVSVRKHFWKWVSSDSLHS
;
A
#
# COMPACT_ATOMS: atom_id res chain seq x y z
N MET A 1 59.25 30.87 64.67
CA MET A 1 59.02 32.27 64.29
C MET A 1 59.19 32.39 62.79
N SER A 2 58.17 32.98 62.13
CA SER A 2 58.19 33.62 60.80
C SER A 2 58.80 32.88 59.61
N TRP A 3 57.91 32.43 58.72
CA TRP A 3 58.20 32.16 57.31
C TRP A 3 58.85 33.37 56.61
N PRO A 4 59.70 33.12 55.59
CA PRO A 4 59.90 34.03 54.49
C PRO A 4 59.39 33.43 53.15
N PRO A 5 59.21 34.28 52.12
CA PRO A 5 58.22 34.08 51.06
C PRO A 5 58.73 33.21 49.90
N GLN A 6 57.84 32.41 49.32
CA GLN A 6 58.11 31.69 48.08
C GLN A 6 57.93 32.62 46.87
N SER A 7 59.05 32.81 46.17
CA SER A 7 59.20 33.52 44.92
C SER A 7 58.61 32.73 43.75
N ILE A 8 57.87 33.44 42.90
CA ILE A 8 57.26 32.98 41.66
C ILE A 8 58.36 32.78 40.62
N ASN A 9 58.65 31.52 40.27
CA ASN A 9 59.45 31.19 39.09
C ASN A 9 58.57 30.60 37.99
N LYS A 10 58.56 31.32 36.87
CA LYS A 10 57.97 30.93 35.59
C LYS A 10 58.65 29.66 35.08
N SER A 11 57.86 28.63 34.78
CA SER A 11 58.22 27.62 33.80
C SER A 11 56.97 27.24 33.00
N LEU A 12 57.02 27.55 31.71
CA LEU A 12 56.08 27.02 30.73
C LEU A 12 56.53 25.58 30.42
N PRO A 13 55.61 24.61 30.38
CA PRO A 13 55.67 23.72 29.24
C PRO A 13 54.28 23.42 28.65
N ASN A 14 54.26 23.56 27.32
CA ASN A 14 53.64 22.63 26.39
C ASN A 14 52.10 22.55 26.38
N ALA A 15 51.54 23.26 25.40
CA ALA A 15 50.17 23.09 24.95
C ALA A 15 49.91 21.64 24.52
N LYS A 16 49.15 20.91 25.35
CA LYS A 16 48.42 19.72 24.93
C LYS A 16 46.94 20.01 25.14
N SER A 17 46.21 20.10 24.02
CA SER A 17 44.78 20.34 23.99
C SER A 17 44.03 19.27 24.78
N ILE A 18 43.28 19.69 25.79
CA ILE A 18 42.28 18.87 26.47
C ILE A 18 41.04 18.88 25.57
N PHE A 19 40.87 17.84 24.75
CA PHE A 19 39.57 17.49 24.20
C PHE A 19 38.93 16.46 25.13
N PHE A 20 37.75 16.80 25.61
CA PHE A 20 36.83 15.90 26.29
C PHE A 20 36.62 14.65 25.42
N ASN A 21 37.02 13.48 25.93
CA ASN A 21 36.64 12.19 25.34
C ASN A 21 35.16 11.94 25.63
N LEU A 22 34.33 12.42 24.70
CA LEU A 22 32.96 11.96 24.50
C LEU A 22 33.02 10.47 24.10
N PRO A 23 32.18 9.57 24.65
CA PRO A 23 32.19 8.18 24.27
C PRO A 23 31.90 8.03 22.77
N LYS A 24 32.79 7.31 22.07
CA LYS A 24 32.66 7.00 20.64
C LYS A 24 31.31 6.34 20.36
N PRO A 25 30.53 6.81 19.37
CA PRO A 25 29.44 6.02 18.84
C PRO A 25 30.05 4.77 18.18
N THR A 26 29.66 3.61 18.68
CA THR A 26 29.79 2.34 17.97
C THR A 26 29.22 2.50 16.56
N PRO A 27 29.90 2.01 15.50
CA PRO A 27 29.30 1.97 14.18
C PRO A 27 28.18 0.93 14.22
N CYS A 28 26.94 1.39 14.44
CA CYS A 28 25.77 0.61 14.10
C CYS A 28 25.83 0.42 12.59
N LEU A 29 26.07 -0.83 12.20
CA LEU A 29 25.87 -1.33 10.85
C LEU A 29 24.52 -0.80 10.34
N PRO A 30 24.43 -0.29 9.10
CA PRO A 30 23.12 -0.09 8.50
C PRO A 30 22.44 -1.45 8.45
N ASP A 31 21.25 -1.52 9.03
CA ASP A 31 20.37 -2.69 8.97
C ASP A 31 19.87 -2.80 7.52
N VAL A 32 20.72 -3.39 6.67
CA VAL A 32 20.42 -3.75 5.29
C VAL A 32 19.56 -5.01 5.34
N PHE A 33 18.26 -4.85 5.61
CA PHE A 33 17.31 -5.88 5.25
C PHE A 33 17.01 -5.77 3.75
N LEU A 34 17.71 -6.64 3.01
CA LEU A 34 17.51 -7.11 1.63
C LEU A 34 16.09 -6.82 1.10
N THR A 35 15.88 -5.95 0.12
CA THR A 35 16.17 -6.05 -1.33
C THR A 35 15.60 -7.26 -2.07
N VAL A 36 15.01 -6.92 -3.22
CA VAL A 36 14.73 -7.71 -4.44
C VAL A 36 13.44 -8.54 -4.45
N ILE A 37 12.35 -7.94 -4.94
CA ILE A 37 11.29 -8.68 -5.63
C ILE A 37 11.59 -8.53 -7.11
N SER A 38 12.35 -9.49 -7.65
CA SER A 38 12.59 -9.57 -9.09
C SER A 38 11.32 -10.00 -9.79
N LEU A 39 10.73 -9.09 -10.55
CA LEU A 39 9.55 -9.34 -11.36
C LEU A 39 9.97 -9.95 -12.71
N LEU A 40 10.14 -11.27 -12.73
CA LEU A 40 10.33 -12.00 -13.98
C LEU A 40 9.02 -11.97 -14.79
N PHE A 41 8.92 -11.03 -15.73
CA PHE A 41 7.96 -11.07 -16.81
C PHE A 41 8.64 -11.65 -18.06
N PHE A 42 8.30 -12.89 -18.41
CA PHE A 42 8.58 -13.38 -19.75
C PHE A 42 7.43 -12.97 -20.68
N ILE A 43 7.67 -12.01 -21.56
CA ILE A 43 6.76 -11.70 -22.67
C ILE A 43 7.44 -12.11 -23.97
N SER A 44 6.83 -13.07 -24.67
CA SER A 44 7.07 -13.24 -26.10
C SER A 44 6.26 -12.18 -26.86
N SER A 45 6.97 -11.26 -27.51
CA SER A 45 6.38 -10.25 -28.39
C SER A 45 5.85 -10.91 -29.66
N THR A 46 4.53 -10.86 -29.89
CA THR A 46 3.98 -10.95 -31.25
C THR A 46 3.36 -9.62 -31.62
N LYS A 47 4.09 -8.86 -32.44
CA LYS A 47 3.63 -7.62 -33.08
C LYS A 47 2.39 -7.89 -33.92
N ARG A 48 1.27 -7.20 -33.67
CA ARG A 48 0.23 -6.95 -34.67
C ARG A 48 -0.41 -5.57 -34.46
N ASN A 49 -0.38 -4.78 -35.53
CA ASN A 49 -0.98 -3.45 -35.64
C ASN A 49 -2.46 -3.52 -36.10
N PRO A 50 -3.23 -2.42 -35.97
CA PRO A 50 -4.56 -2.46 -35.37
C PRO A 50 -5.68 -2.21 -36.38
N SER A 51 -6.93 -2.50 -35.98
CA SER A 51 -8.09 -1.75 -36.49
C SER A 51 -9.33 -1.89 -35.61
N PHE A 52 -9.98 -0.74 -35.43
CA PHE A 52 -11.33 -0.48 -34.90
C PHE A 52 -11.51 -0.43 -33.37
N ALA A 53 -11.18 0.74 -32.81
CA ALA A 53 -11.56 1.12 -31.45
C ALA A 53 -13.00 1.64 -31.42
N LYS A 54 -13.83 1.10 -30.51
CA LYS A 54 -15.11 1.70 -30.16
C LYS A 54 -14.84 2.77 -29.11
N PHE A 55 -15.07 4.02 -29.47
CA PHE A 55 -15.11 5.15 -28.54
C PHE A 55 -16.41 5.08 -27.74
N LEU A 56 -16.31 5.16 -26.42
CA LEU A 56 -17.45 5.53 -25.58
C LEU A 56 -17.24 6.99 -25.18
N PRO A 57 -18.01 7.95 -25.71
CA PRO A 57 -17.98 9.32 -25.22
C PRO A 57 -18.77 9.39 -23.92
N PHE A 58 -18.18 9.98 -22.88
CA PHE A 58 -18.91 10.37 -21.67
C PHE A 58 -19.13 11.88 -21.70
N VAL A 59 -20.38 12.27 -21.94
CA VAL A 59 -20.96 13.62 -21.82
C VAL A 59 -22.32 13.33 -21.15
N SER A 60 -22.80 13.95 -20.08
CA SER A 60 -22.40 15.08 -19.25
C SER A 60 -23.33 15.05 -18.01
N SER A 61 -22.92 15.75 -16.95
CA SER A 61 -23.78 16.37 -15.92
C SER A 61 -24.85 15.50 -15.23
N ASP A 62 -24.61 15.16 -13.97
CA ASP A 62 -25.52 15.66 -12.93
C ASP A 62 -24.95 15.53 -11.52
N ARG A 63 -25.16 16.58 -10.72
CA ARG A 63 -25.04 16.54 -9.25
C ARG A 63 -26.01 15.49 -8.71
N ARG A 64 -25.53 14.27 -8.49
CA ARG A 64 -26.23 13.30 -7.66
C ARG A 64 -25.32 12.89 -6.52
N ARG A 65 -25.71 13.32 -5.32
CA ARG A 65 -25.23 12.79 -4.04
C ARG A 65 -25.24 11.26 -4.18
N PHE A 66 -24.09 10.63 -4.00
CA PHE A 66 -23.95 9.18 -3.94
C PHE A 66 -24.76 8.67 -2.75
N LEU A 67 -26.05 8.40 -2.96
CA LEU A 67 -26.82 7.55 -2.08
C LEU A 67 -26.39 6.12 -2.38
N LYS A 68 -25.67 5.53 -1.43
CA LYS A 68 -25.33 4.11 -1.35
C LYS A 68 -26.59 3.29 -1.66
N ILE A 69 -26.62 2.66 -2.83
CA ILE A 69 -27.72 1.77 -3.24
C ILE A 69 -27.64 0.55 -2.31
N PRO A 70 -28.73 0.16 -1.61
CA PRO A 70 -28.71 -1.04 -0.78
C PRO A 70 -28.71 -2.26 -1.71
N SER A 71 -27.54 -2.91 -1.84
CA SER A 71 -27.43 -4.20 -2.49
C SER A 71 -28.13 -5.26 -1.63
N MET A 72 -29.28 -5.74 -2.08
CA MET A 72 -30.13 -6.71 -1.37
C MET A 72 -29.66 -8.17 -1.53
N SER A 73 -28.35 -8.40 -1.49
CA SER A 73 -27.78 -9.75 -1.35
C SER A 73 -26.47 -9.74 -0.54
N HIS A 74 -26.46 -9.06 0.60
CA HIS A 74 -25.39 -9.26 1.57
C HIS A 74 -25.56 -10.65 2.20
N SER A 75 -24.78 -11.62 1.71
CA SER A 75 -24.40 -12.78 2.53
C SER A 75 -24.03 -12.27 3.92
N ARG A 76 -24.59 -12.86 4.98
CA ARG A 76 -24.23 -12.44 6.35
C ARG A 76 -22.71 -12.42 6.49
N PRO A 77 -22.13 -11.39 7.14
CA PRO A 77 -20.70 -11.34 7.33
C PRO A 77 -20.26 -12.62 8.06
N PRO A 78 -19.15 -13.24 7.66
CA PRO A 78 -18.73 -14.54 8.20
C PRO A 78 -18.50 -14.51 9.71
N PHE A 79 -18.25 -13.32 10.27
CA PHE A 79 -18.09 -13.08 11.71
C PHE A 79 -18.94 -11.88 12.13
N ALA A 80 -19.63 -12.00 13.28
CA ALA A 80 -20.55 -10.97 13.76
C ALA A 80 -19.86 -9.66 14.20
N ASN A 81 -18.61 -9.76 14.69
CA ASN A 81 -17.81 -8.63 15.14
C ASN A 81 -16.31 -9.00 15.10
N PRO A 82 -15.39 -8.02 15.28
CA PRO A 82 -13.95 -8.28 15.29
C PRO A 82 -13.49 -9.27 16.37
N GLN A 83 -14.17 -9.31 17.53
CA GLN A 83 -13.83 -10.22 18.62
C GLN A 83 -14.08 -11.68 18.22
N ALA A 84 -15.20 -11.97 17.56
CA ALA A 84 -15.51 -13.30 17.06
C ALA A 84 -14.48 -13.79 16.02
N LEU A 85 -13.99 -12.88 15.16
CA LEU A 85 -12.90 -13.18 14.23
C LEU A 85 -11.59 -13.47 14.99
N SER A 86 -11.25 -12.65 15.98
CA SER A 86 -10.05 -12.86 16.82
C SER A 86 -10.06 -14.22 17.50
N ASP A 87 -11.19 -14.60 18.12
CA ASP A 87 -11.33 -15.88 18.81
C ASP A 87 -11.24 -17.08 17.85
N TRP A 88 -11.70 -16.92 16.60
CA TRP A 88 -11.53 -17.94 15.57
C TRP A 88 -10.07 -18.07 15.09
N LEU A 89 -9.32 -16.96 15.02
CA LEU A 89 -7.91 -16.92 14.57
C LEU A 89 -6.92 -17.43 15.62
N LYS A 90 -7.13 -17.15 16.91
CA LYS A 90 -6.23 -17.51 18.03
C LYS A 90 -5.77 -18.97 18.02
N PRO A 91 -6.63 -19.99 17.86
CA PRO A 91 -6.19 -21.39 17.83
C PRO A 91 -5.54 -21.79 16.49
N ARG A 92 -5.56 -20.93 15.47
CA ARG A 92 -5.16 -21.25 14.08
C ARG A 92 -3.86 -20.57 13.64
N LEU A 93 -3.42 -19.53 14.34
CA LEU A 93 -2.24 -18.74 14.01
C LEU A 93 -1.24 -18.73 15.19
N PRO A 94 0.07 -18.62 14.93
CA PRO A 94 1.06 -18.39 15.98
C PRO A 94 0.74 -17.12 16.78
N SER A 95 0.71 -17.22 18.10
CA SER A 95 0.23 -16.14 18.98
C SER A 95 1.10 -14.87 18.91
N ASP A 96 2.41 -15.04 18.72
CA ASP A 96 3.38 -13.96 18.52
C ASP A 96 3.11 -13.18 17.22
N LEU A 97 2.80 -13.90 16.13
CA LEU A 97 2.47 -13.27 14.84
C LEU A 97 1.12 -12.55 14.90
N LEU A 98 0.10 -13.16 15.50
CA LEU A 98 -1.21 -12.52 15.65
C LEU A 98 -1.13 -11.27 16.55
N ALA A 99 -0.37 -11.32 17.64
CA ALA A 99 -0.16 -10.17 18.53
C ALA A 99 0.61 -9.01 17.87
N SER A 100 1.32 -9.26 16.76
CA SER A 100 2.03 -8.21 16.03
C SER A 100 1.11 -7.31 15.18
N TRP A 101 -0.13 -7.74 14.93
CA TRP A 101 -1.10 -7.04 14.08
C TRP A 101 -1.55 -5.73 14.71
N GLY A 102 -1.41 -4.61 13.99
CA GLY A 102 -1.72 -3.27 14.50
C GLY A 102 -0.67 -2.68 15.45
N VAL A 103 0.32 -3.48 15.86
CA VAL A 103 1.43 -3.04 16.73
C VAL A 103 2.70 -2.83 15.93
N LYS A 104 3.05 -3.78 15.06
CA LYS A 104 4.23 -3.66 14.20
C LYS A 104 3.93 -2.67 13.07
N PRO A 105 4.82 -1.68 12.80
CA PRO A 105 4.67 -0.77 11.67
C PRO A 105 4.46 -1.55 10.38
N GLY A 106 3.51 -1.11 9.57
CA GLY A 106 3.23 -1.81 8.32
C GLY A 106 2.22 -2.95 8.39
N THR A 107 1.70 -3.29 9.57
CA THR A 107 0.64 -4.30 9.73
C THR A 107 -0.75 -3.66 9.80
N LYS A 108 -1.79 -4.46 9.55
CA LYS A 108 -3.19 -4.12 9.80
C LYS A 108 -3.65 -4.87 11.06
N ASN A 109 -4.73 -4.40 11.70
CA ASN A 109 -5.27 -5.04 12.91
C ASN A 109 -6.41 -6.02 12.59
N VAL A 110 -6.93 -6.73 13.60
CA VAL A 110 -8.05 -7.67 13.41
C VAL A 110 -9.32 -6.96 12.93
N HIS A 111 -9.53 -5.71 13.36
CA HIS A 111 -10.66 -4.89 12.93
C HIS A 111 -10.63 -4.63 11.41
N ASN A 112 -9.46 -4.32 10.84
CA ASN A 112 -9.28 -4.19 9.39
C ASN A 112 -9.67 -5.48 8.65
N LEU A 113 -9.20 -6.65 9.12
CA LEU A 113 -9.52 -7.92 8.46
C LEU A 113 -11.02 -8.24 8.55
N TRP A 114 -11.65 -7.92 9.68
CA TRP A 114 -13.08 -8.07 9.84
C TRP A 114 -13.87 -7.20 8.85
N LEU A 115 -13.47 -5.94 8.66
CA LEU A 115 -14.07 -5.03 7.67
C LEU A 115 -13.92 -5.57 6.23
N GLU A 116 -12.71 -6.01 5.87
CA GLU A 116 -12.42 -6.60 4.57
C GLU A 116 -13.29 -7.86 4.29
N LEU A 117 -13.58 -8.65 5.33
CA LEU A 117 -14.46 -9.81 5.24
C LEU A 117 -15.94 -9.42 5.19
N SER A 118 -16.36 -8.40 5.94
CA SER A 118 -17.76 -7.96 5.98
C SER A 118 -18.20 -7.28 4.69
N GLU A 119 -17.29 -6.54 4.05
CA GLU A 119 -17.52 -5.91 2.74
C GLU A 119 -17.28 -6.89 1.57
N GLY A 120 -16.84 -8.12 1.85
CA GLY A 120 -16.64 -9.19 0.85
C GLY A 120 -15.41 -8.99 -0.06
N GLU A 121 -14.53 -8.05 0.26
CA GLU A 121 -13.29 -7.79 -0.46
C GLU A 121 -12.29 -8.95 -0.32
N THR A 122 -12.44 -9.73 0.76
CA THR A 122 -11.61 -10.89 1.04
C THR A 122 -12.46 -12.06 1.51
N SER A 123 -11.92 -13.26 1.36
CA SER A 123 -12.50 -14.48 1.92
C SER A 123 -11.45 -15.30 2.67
N LEU A 124 -11.90 -16.10 3.62
CA LEU A 124 -11.05 -17.04 4.35
C LEU A 124 -11.48 -18.47 4.03
N VAL A 125 -10.51 -19.30 3.68
CA VAL A 125 -10.66 -20.75 3.64
C VAL A 125 -10.14 -21.30 4.97
N ASP A 126 -10.95 -22.13 5.64
CA ASP A 126 -10.56 -22.80 6.90
C ASP A 126 -9.57 -23.94 6.62
N SER A 127 -8.32 -23.55 6.34
CA SER A 127 -7.14 -24.42 6.26
C SER A 127 -6.26 -24.23 7.49
N SER A 128 -5.16 -24.98 7.60
CA SER A 128 -4.18 -24.84 8.70
C SER A 128 -2.80 -24.47 8.14
N PRO A 129 -2.35 -23.20 8.24
CA PRO A 129 -3.12 -22.03 8.68
C PRO A 129 -4.20 -21.60 7.67
N PRO A 130 -5.17 -20.75 8.06
CA PRO A 130 -6.21 -20.25 7.16
C PRO A 130 -5.65 -19.52 5.94
N LEU A 131 -6.29 -19.69 4.78
CA LEU A 131 -5.86 -19.03 3.55
C LEU A 131 -6.80 -17.86 3.23
N ARG A 132 -6.26 -16.64 3.24
CA ARG A 132 -6.97 -15.43 2.83
C ARG A 132 -6.92 -15.27 1.32
N THR A 133 -8.06 -15.16 0.64
CA THR A 133 -8.11 -14.87 -0.80
C THR A 133 -8.51 -13.42 -1.03
N VAL A 134 -7.82 -12.76 -1.97
CA VAL A 134 -8.10 -11.38 -2.40
C VAL A 134 -8.07 -11.30 -3.91
N ASN A 135 -9.06 -10.63 -4.50
CA ASN A 135 -9.02 -10.25 -5.90
C ASN A 135 -8.51 -8.80 -5.98
N VAL A 136 -7.49 -8.57 -6.79
CA VAL A 136 -6.82 -7.27 -6.90
C VAL A 136 -6.73 -6.90 -8.36
N VAL A 137 -7.18 -5.69 -8.70
CA VAL A 137 -6.93 -5.11 -10.01
C VAL A 137 -5.58 -4.39 -9.98
N THR A 138 -4.76 -4.59 -11.00
CA THR A 138 -3.47 -3.94 -11.16
C THR A 138 -3.46 -3.20 -12.49
N VAL A 139 -3.31 -1.89 -12.45
CA VAL A 139 -3.41 -1.02 -13.64
C VAL A 139 -2.04 -0.48 -13.96
N ARG A 140 -1.46 -0.92 -15.09
CA ARG A 140 -0.24 -0.33 -15.63
C ARG A 140 -0.62 0.90 -16.42
N LEU A 141 -0.48 2.05 -15.79
CA LEU A 141 -0.79 3.35 -16.38
C LEU A 141 0.36 3.78 -17.28
N MET A 142 0.10 3.89 -18.57
CA MET A 142 1.09 4.21 -19.58
C MET A 142 1.27 5.72 -19.69
N GLY A 143 2.52 6.18 -19.65
CA GLY A 143 2.94 7.57 -19.82
C GLY A 143 3.60 7.81 -21.17
N LYS A 144 4.20 8.99 -21.33
CA LYS A 144 5.06 9.30 -22.49
C LYS A 144 6.35 8.48 -22.41
N ASP A 145 7.02 8.30 -23.55
CA ASP A 145 8.37 7.73 -23.64
C ASP A 145 8.55 6.37 -22.94
N ASP A 146 7.53 5.52 -23.02
CA ASP A 146 7.48 4.18 -22.40
C ASP A 146 7.65 4.19 -20.87
N LEU A 147 7.26 5.30 -20.24
CA LEU A 147 7.14 5.41 -18.79
C LEU A 147 5.85 4.76 -18.31
N VAL A 148 5.90 4.27 -17.08
CA VAL A 148 4.77 3.67 -16.36
C VAL A 148 4.63 4.36 -15.01
N LEU A 149 3.40 4.65 -14.61
CA LEU A 149 3.14 5.20 -13.28
C LEU A 149 3.20 4.10 -12.23
N VAL A 150 3.96 4.36 -11.17
CA VAL A 150 4.07 3.48 -10.01
C VAL A 150 3.78 4.24 -8.73
N GLU A 151 3.12 3.56 -7.81
CA GLU A 151 3.06 3.94 -6.41
C GLU A 151 4.42 3.62 -5.78
N SER A 152 5.22 4.65 -5.51
CA SER A 152 6.54 4.50 -4.91
C SER A 152 6.46 4.18 -3.42
N ARG A 153 5.64 4.95 -2.68
CA ARG A 153 5.41 4.81 -1.24
C ARG A 153 4.01 5.29 -0.85
N GLN A 154 3.57 4.88 0.31
CA GLN A 154 2.34 5.34 0.97
C GLN A 154 2.64 5.90 2.35
N GLN A 155 1.86 6.90 2.76
CA GLN A 155 1.75 7.33 4.16
C GLN A 155 0.46 6.78 4.77
N LEU A 156 0.55 6.19 5.96
CA LEU A 156 -0.59 5.66 6.68
C LEU A 156 -1.17 6.66 7.69
N SER A 157 -2.33 6.32 8.24
CA SER A 157 -3.00 7.10 9.29
C SER A 157 -2.22 7.21 10.60
N ASP A 158 -1.36 6.23 10.90
CA ASP A 158 -0.44 6.23 12.04
C ASP A 158 0.84 7.06 11.80
N GLY A 159 0.97 7.68 10.62
CA GLY A 159 2.12 8.48 10.20
C GLY A 159 3.30 7.67 9.66
N SER A 160 3.26 6.34 9.73
CA SER A 160 4.28 5.47 9.16
C SER A 160 4.24 5.46 7.64
N PHE A 161 5.34 5.05 7.02
CA PHE A 161 5.46 4.91 5.57
C PHE A 161 5.68 3.46 5.16
N ARG A 162 5.18 3.12 3.97
CA ARG A 162 5.41 1.83 3.32
C ARG A 162 5.90 2.05 1.90
N ASP A 163 7.05 1.47 1.57
CA ASP A 163 7.49 1.38 0.18
C ASP A 163 6.65 0.36 -0.58
N ARG A 164 6.38 0.64 -1.84
CA ARG A 164 5.49 -0.17 -2.68
C ARG A 164 6.09 -0.50 -4.03
N PHE A 165 6.62 0.51 -4.73
CA PHE A 165 7.21 0.41 -6.07
C PHE A 165 6.43 -0.52 -7.01
N ARG A 166 5.12 -0.29 -7.12
CA ARG A 166 4.21 -1.15 -7.89
C ARG A 166 3.19 -0.31 -8.66
N PRO A 167 2.58 -0.83 -9.74
CA PRO A 167 1.49 -0.14 -10.42
C PRO A 167 0.29 0.08 -9.48
N LEU A 168 -0.61 0.99 -9.87
CA LEU A 168 -1.90 1.21 -9.20
C LEU A 168 -2.57 -0.15 -8.93
N SER A 169 -2.81 -0.47 -7.66
CA SER A 169 -3.22 -1.81 -7.23
C SER A 169 -4.30 -1.72 -6.17
N GLU A 170 -5.52 -2.09 -6.55
CA GLU A 170 -6.70 -1.89 -5.72
C GLU A 170 -7.49 -3.19 -5.53
N LYS A 171 -8.06 -3.41 -4.35
CA LYS A 171 -8.91 -4.58 -4.08
C LYS A 171 -10.18 -4.47 -4.92
N MET A 172 -10.60 -5.56 -5.55
CA MET A 172 -11.89 -5.60 -6.25
C MET A 172 -13.04 -5.74 -5.25
N LYS A 173 -14.15 -5.06 -5.49
CA LYS A 173 -15.38 -5.21 -4.72
C LYS A 173 -16.17 -6.44 -5.20
N PRO A 174 -17.07 -7.02 -4.38
CA PRO A 174 -17.91 -8.12 -4.80
C PRO A 174 -18.73 -7.75 -6.04
N ASN A 175 -18.80 -8.67 -7.01
CA ASN A 175 -19.56 -8.54 -8.25
C ASN A 175 -19.11 -7.40 -9.19
N GLU A 176 -17.91 -6.87 -8.99
CA GLU A 176 -17.31 -5.86 -9.86
C GLU A 176 -16.61 -6.53 -11.05
N THR A 177 -16.80 -6.00 -12.26
CA THR A 177 -16.00 -6.35 -13.44
C THR A 177 -14.59 -5.75 -13.33
N VAL A 178 -13.63 -6.25 -14.13
CA VAL A 178 -12.28 -5.68 -14.13
C VAL A 178 -12.32 -4.21 -14.55
N GLU A 179 -13.14 -3.88 -15.55
CA GLU A 179 -13.29 -2.52 -16.09
C GLU A 179 -13.88 -1.56 -15.05
N GLU A 180 -14.90 -1.98 -14.30
CA GLU A 180 -15.47 -1.20 -13.20
C GLU A 180 -14.44 -0.98 -12.09
N ALA A 181 -13.68 -2.02 -11.73
CA ALA A 181 -12.62 -1.93 -10.72
C ALA A 181 -11.49 -0.99 -11.15
N VAL A 182 -11.08 -1.03 -12.41
CA VAL A 182 -10.09 -0.09 -12.97
C VAL A 182 -10.59 1.35 -12.87
N ALA A 183 -11.82 1.60 -13.33
CA ALA A 183 -12.40 2.94 -13.34
C ALA A 183 -12.53 3.49 -11.91
N ARG A 184 -12.95 2.64 -10.97
CA ARG A 184 -13.03 2.98 -9.55
C ARG A 184 -11.65 3.25 -8.96
N ALA A 185 -10.67 2.38 -9.18
CA ALA A 185 -9.31 2.54 -8.65
C ALA A 185 -8.67 3.85 -9.11
N VAL A 186 -8.78 4.17 -10.41
CA VAL A 186 -8.28 5.45 -10.94
C VAL A 186 -9.00 6.64 -10.31
N LYS A 187 -10.33 6.54 -10.13
CA LYS A 187 -11.10 7.62 -9.53
C LYS A 187 -10.78 7.81 -8.04
N GLU A 188 -10.67 6.74 -7.27
CA GLU A 188 -10.43 6.79 -5.83
C GLU A 188 -9.01 7.29 -5.53
N GLU A 189 -7.99 6.77 -6.24
CA GLU A 189 -6.58 7.08 -5.93
C GLU A 189 -6.03 8.29 -6.71
N LEU A 190 -6.49 8.53 -7.94
CA LEU A 190 -5.96 9.59 -8.81
C LEU A 190 -6.96 10.72 -9.10
N GLY A 191 -8.22 10.57 -8.63
CA GLY A 191 -9.32 11.51 -8.89
C GLY A 191 -9.07 12.95 -8.43
N SER A 192 -8.19 13.17 -7.46
CA SER A 192 -7.87 14.51 -6.95
C SER A 192 -6.95 15.31 -7.87
N VAL A 193 -6.26 14.65 -8.81
CA VAL A 193 -5.37 15.28 -9.79
C VAL A 193 -5.90 15.22 -11.21
N ILE A 194 -7.07 14.61 -11.44
CA ILE A 194 -7.74 14.53 -12.75
C ILE A 194 -9.13 15.17 -12.66
N ASP A 195 -9.42 16.16 -13.51
CA ASP A 195 -10.73 16.85 -13.49
C ASP A 195 -11.86 15.99 -14.11
N THR A 196 -11.57 15.36 -15.25
CA THR A 196 -12.52 14.54 -16.03
C THR A 196 -11.84 13.33 -16.67
N GLY A 197 -10.68 12.93 -16.15
CA GLY A 197 -9.77 11.99 -16.78
C GLY A 197 -10.48 10.74 -17.30
N SER A 198 -10.50 10.58 -18.62
CA SER A 198 -11.05 9.40 -19.25
C SER A 198 -10.05 8.25 -19.12
N VAL A 199 -10.53 7.08 -18.70
CA VAL A 199 -9.71 5.87 -18.60
C VAL A 199 -9.92 5.02 -19.84
N ARG A 200 -8.83 4.72 -20.55
CA ARG A 200 -8.84 3.86 -21.74
C ARG A 200 -8.00 2.63 -21.51
N ILE A 201 -8.65 1.49 -21.23
CA ILE A 201 -7.98 0.19 -21.13
C ILE A 201 -7.50 -0.24 -22.52
N VAL A 202 -6.25 -0.68 -22.62
CA VAL A 202 -5.67 -1.19 -23.85
C VAL A 202 -6.30 -2.54 -24.19
N PRO A 203 -6.98 -2.68 -25.35
CA PRO A 203 -7.61 -3.93 -25.73
C PRO A 203 -6.63 -5.09 -25.78
N GLY A 204 -6.99 -6.22 -25.18
CA GLY A 204 -6.16 -7.43 -25.16
C GLY A 204 -5.00 -7.41 -24.17
N SER A 205 -4.85 -6.37 -23.35
CA SER A 205 -3.80 -6.30 -22.31
C SER A 205 -4.12 -7.09 -21.03
N TYR A 206 -5.36 -7.57 -20.88
CA TYR A 206 -5.79 -8.25 -19.66
C TYR A 206 -5.02 -9.55 -19.41
N ILE A 207 -4.46 -9.65 -18.21
CA ILE A 207 -3.75 -10.84 -17.72
C ILE A 207 -4.29 -11.19 -16.34
N LYS A 208 -4.59 -12.49 -16.14
CA LYS A 208 -4.94 -13.03 -14.82
C LYS A 208 -3.79 -13.88 -14.29
N LYS A 209 -3.32 -13.58 -13.08
CA LYS A 209 -2.28 -14.35 -12.38
C LYS A 209 -2.72 -14.71 -10.98
N LEU A 210 -2.33 -15.88 -10.51
CA LEU A 210 -2.54 -16.32 -9.13
C LEU A 210 -1.19 -16.37 -8.41
N GLU A 211 -1.11 -15.74 -7.26
CA GLU A 211 0.09 -15.73 -6.42
C GLU A 211 -0.26 -16.07 -4.98
N GLU A 212 0.47 -17.00 -4.37
CA GLU A 212 0.34 -17.30 -2.94
C GLU A 212 1.60 -16.86 -2.21
N ARG A 213 1.44 -16.09 -1.13
CA ARG A 213 2.55 -15.61 -0.31
C ARG A 213 2.08 -15.24 1.09
N ASN A 214 3.02 -15.05 2.01
CA ASN A 214 2.73 -14.48 3.32
C ASN A 214 2.24 -13.03 3.19
N SER A 215 1.17 -12.68 3.90
CA SER A 215 0.63 -11.33 3.91
C SER A 215 1.52 -10.40 4.75
N ALA A 216 2.05 -9.33 4.14
CA ALA A 216 2.78 -8.31 4.88
C ALA A 216 1.88 -7.56 5.88
N SER A 217 0.60 -7.39 5.54
CA SER A 217 -0.38 -6.72 6.42
C SER A 217 -0.85 -7.61 7.57
N TYR A 218 -0.84 -8.93 7.37
CA TYR A 218 -1.31 -9.92 8.33
C TYR A 218 -0.25 -11.03 8.50
N PRO A 219 0.89 -10.77 9.18
CA PRO A 219 1.92 -11.78 9.40
C PRO A 219 1.36 -13.08 9.98
N GLY A 220 1.77 -14.22 9.44
CA GLY A 220 1.25 -15.54 9.83
C GLY A 220 0.00 -15.99 9.08
N LEU A 221 -0.73 -15.08 8.42
CA LEU A 221 -1.87 -15.41 7.56
C LEU A 221 -1.44 -15.44 6.09
N PRO A 222 -1.26 -16.63 5.48
CA PRO A 222 -0.97 -16.70 4.05
C PRO A 222 -2.12 -16.14 3.22
N ALA A 223 -1.77 -15.57 2.08
CA ALA A 223 -2.71 -14.94 1.18
C ALA A 223 -2.55 -15.44 -0.26
N ARG A 224 -3.67 -15.78 -0.89
CA ARG A 224 -3.83 -16.02 -2.31
C ARG A 224 -4.32 -14.73 -2.97
N TYR A 225 -3.48 -14.14 -3.80
CA TYR A 225 -3.81 -12.99 -4.62
C TYR A 225 -4.22 -13.46 -6.01
N VAL A 226 -5.45 -13.11 -6.40
CA VAL A 226 -5.91 -13.22 -7.78
C VAL A 226 -5.72 -11.85 -8.41
N LEU A 227 -4.63 -11.71 -9.15
CA LEU A 227 -4.21 -10.47 -9.78
C LEU A 227 -4.84 -10.34 -11.17
N HIS A 228 -5.57 -9.27 -11.39
CA HIS A 228 -6.20 -8.88 -12.65
C HIS A 228 -5.44 -7.67 -13.20
N SER A 229 -4.45 -7.92 -14.05
CA SER A 229 -3.59 -6.87 -14.62
C SER A 229 -4.12 -6.37 -15.94
N VAL A 230 -4.11 -5.05 -16.15
CA VAL A 230 -4.44 -4.41 -17.43
C VAL A 230 -3.51 -3.24 -17.69
N ASP A 231 -3.39 -2.86 -18.95
CA ASP A 231 -2.72 -1.62 -19.35
C ASP A 231 -3.79 -0.56 -19.61
N ALA A 232 -3.54 0.67 -19.20
CA ALA A 232 -4.50 1.76 -19.42
C ALA A 232 -3.82 3.10 -19.66
N TRP A 233 -4.51 3.96 -20.40
CA TRP A 233 -4.20 5.38 -20.54
C TRP A 233 -5.19 6.19 -19.73
N VAL A 234 -4.72 7.20 -19.01
CA VAL A 234 -5.57 8.13 -18.28
C VAL A 234 -5.22 9.55 -18.71
N GLU A 235 -6.23 10.28 -19.18
CA GLU A 235 -6.06 11.66 -19.60
C GLU A 235 -5.96 12.61 -18.40
N GLY A 236 -5.09 13.61 -18.50
CA GLY A 236 -4.95 14.66 -17.49
C GLY A 236 -4.04 14.32 -16.30
N LEU A 237 -3.31 13.20 -16.34
CA LEU A 237 -2.30 12.91 -15.31
C LEU A 237 -1.11 13.88 -15.39
N PRO A 238 -0.52 14.27 -14.24
CA PRO A 238 0.73 15.03 -14.22
C PRO A 238 1.88 14.29 -14.92
N GLU A 239 2.75 15.04 -15.59
CA GLU A 239 3.94 14.48 -16.28
C GLU A 239 5.11 14.23 -15.31
N GLU A 240 5.10 14.90 -14.16
CA GLU A 240 6.12 14.79 -13.11
C GLU A 240 5.63 13.94 -11.93
N ASP A 241 6.53 13.58 -11.00
CA ASP A 241 6.18 12.95 -9.72
C ASP A 241 5.12 13.77 -8.96
N PHE A 242 4.12 13.10 -8.41
CA PHE A 242 3.02 13.75 -7.68
C PHE A 242 2.55 12.93 -6.48
N CYS A 243 1.62 13.48 -5.71
CA CYS A 243 0.99 12.78 -4.61
C CYS A 243 -0.52 13.06 -4.58
N THR A 244 -1.27 12.09 -4.08
CA THR A 244 -2.73 12.19 -3.92
C THR A 244 -3.11 11.81 -2.50
N ASP A 245 -4.14 12.49 -1.98
CA ASP A 245 -4.71 12.17 -0.68
C ASP A 245 -5.85 11.17 -0.84
N GLU A 246 -5.91 10.19 0.06
CA GLU A 246 -6.97 9.19 0.11
C GLU A 246 -8.07 9.64 1.07
N GLN A 247 -9.33 9.51 0.64
CA GLN A 247 -10.48 9.75 1.51
C GLN A 247 -10.67 8.54 2.42
N GLU A 248 -11.11 8.74 3.67
CA GLU A 248 -11.29 7.64 4.64
C GLU A 248 -12.18 6.53 4.05
N GLU A 249 -11.59 5.34 3.81
CA GLU A 249 -12.19 4.16 3.16
C GLU A 249 -13.43 3.64 3.94
N TYR A 250 -13.38 3.75 5.27
CA TYR A 250 -14.45 3.33 6.17
C TYR A 250 -14.95 4.53 6.98
N GLN A 251 -16.23 4.88 6.82
CA GLN A 251 -16.89 5.79 7.75
C GLN A 251 -17.08 5.05 9.07
N ASP A 252 -16.66 5.66 10.18
CA ASP A 252 -16.84 5.11 11.53
C ASP A 252 -18.35 4.91 11.79
N LEU A 253 -18.87 3.71 11.50
CA LEU A 253 -20.29 3.38 11.70
C LEU A 253 -20.67 3.33 13.18
N ASN A 254 -19.68 3.35 14.09
CA ASN A 254 -19.88 3.32 15.52
C ASN A 254 -19.20 4.51 16.18
N GLY A 255 -19.95 5.61 16.37
CA GLY A 255 -19.51 6.80 17.10
C GLY A 255 -19.27 6.62 18.60
N ASN A 256 -18.76 5.46 19.04
CA ASN A 256 -18.35 5.20 20.42
C ASN A 256 -17.51 3.90 20.52
N MET A 257 -16.22 3.98 20.22
CA MET A 257 -15.17 3.22 20.91
C MET A 257 -13.80 3.74 20.45
N GLU A 258 -13.02 4.31 21.36
CA GLU A 258 -11.58 4.57 21.17
C GLU A 258 -10.75 3.27 20.96
N LEU A 259 -11.39 2.11 20.84
CA LEU A 259 -10.72 0.84 20.56
C LEU A 259 -10.47 0.67 19.06
N GLU A 260 -9.18 0.77 18.71
CA GLU A 260 -8.55 0.23 17.50
C GLU A 260 -9.13 0.71 16.16
N LYS A 261 -9.09 2.04 15.94
CA LYS A 261 -9.34 2.62 14.60
C LYS A 261 -8.48 1.88 13.56
N ALA A 262 -9.13 1.47 12.46
CA ALA A 262 -8.48 0.84 11.32
C ALA A 262 -7.28 1.68 10.84
N VAL A 263 -6.13 1.04 10.62
CA VAL A 263 -5.02 1.70 9.93
C VAL A 263 -5.39 1.80 8.46
N SER A 264 -5.47 3.03 7.94
CA SER A 264 -5.79 3.33 6.55
C SER A 264 -4.61 4.01 5.88
N VAL A 265 -4.59 4.01 4.56
CA VAL A 265 -3.68 4.89 3.82
C VAL A 265 -4.26 6.31 3.86
N ARG A 266 -3.38 7.31 3.80
CA ARG A 266 -3.73 8.73 3.79
C ARG A 266 -3.19 9.43 2.56
N LYS A 267 -2.01 9.04 2.12
CA LYS A 267 -1.34 9.66 0.98
C LYS A 267 -0.60 8.64 0.14
N HIS A 268 -0.76 8.77 -1.16
CA HIS A 268 -0.05 7.98 -2.17
C HIS A 268 0.99 8.86 -2.86
N PHE A 269 2.19 8.32 -3.09
CA PHE A 269 3.27 9.03 -3.78
C PHE A 269 3.58 8.32 -5.10
N TRP A 270 3.36 9.03 -6.19
CA TRP A 270 3.38 8.51 -7.55
C TRP A 270 4.63 8.96 -8.29
N LYS A 271 5.21 8.04 -9.06
CA LYS A 271 6.39 8.29 -9.89
C LYS A 271 6.24 7.70 -11.27
N TRP A 272 6.80 8.38 -12.25
CA TRP A 272 6.99 7.82 -13.58
C TRP A 272 8.33 7.10 -13.63
N VAL A 273 8.32 5.83 -14.01
CA VAL A 273 9.52 5.00 -14.15
C VAL A 273 9.54 4.35 -15.52
N SER A 274 10.74 4.07 -16.04
CA SER A 274 10.88 3.25 -17.25
C SER A 274 10.20 1.90 -17.05
N SER A 275 9.47 1.44 -18.07
CA SER A 275 8.85 0.11 -18.13
C SER A 275 9.83 -1.00 -17.73
N ASP A 276 11.10 -0.93 -18.18
CA ASP A 276 12.17 -1.88 -17.90
C ASP A 276 12.50 -2.01 -16.40
N SER A 277 12.30 -0.95 -15.62
CA SER A 277 12.58 -0.93 -14.18
C SER A 277 11.59 -1.79 -13.37
N LEU A 278 10.42 -2.10 -13.94
CA LEU A 278 9.44 -3.00 -13.32
C LEU A 278 9.74 -4.48 -13.56
N HIS A 279 10.76 -4.80 -14.37
CA HIS A 279 11.15 -6.15 -14.77
C HIS A 279 12.40 -6.68 -14.05
N SER A 280 13.04 -5.85 -13.20
CA SER A 280 14.27 -6.20 -12.47
C SER A 280 13.99 -6.86 -11.13
#